data_AF-A0A2E6CF77-F1
#
_entry.id   AF-A0A2E6CF77-F1
#
_cell.length_a   1.000
_cell.length_b   1.000
_cell.length_c   1.000
_cell.angle_alpha   90.00
_cell.angle_beta   90.00
_cell.angle_gamma   90.00
#
_symmetry.space_group_name_H-M   'P 1'
#
loop_
_entity.id
_entity.type
_entity.pdbx_description
1 polymer ?
#
loop_
_entity_poly.entity_id
_entity_poly.type
_entity_poly.pdbx_seq_one_letter_code
_entity_poly.pdbx_strand_id
1 'polypeptide(L)'
;MLRHKPDEFGLEIDAYGYAPVDQVLQALQERYDDVTEDDVQTLANDPKQRRFEVNEYGIRALYGHSFFIEMDGEPMAPVPDRFYMGTTHAAARAYKTEGITSGDRYYVHLSLDRETAARRSHEKSGPLVVEILADKAHEQDIAFFVRGEVILTEEIPPECVGQILGIGGYSAVDEAKSGRETAPASFGRKPRFVTR
;
A
#
# COMPACT_ATOMS: atom_id res chain seq x y z
N MET A 1 -8.81 -10.83 7.97
CA MET A 1 -9.46 -10.13 9.08
C MET A 1 -9.24 -8.62 8.98
N LEU A 2 -8.29 -8.00 9.69
CA LEU A 2 -8.17 -6.53 9.83
C LEU A 2 -7.94 -5.67 8.57
N ARG A 3 -7.57 -6.25 7.42
CA ARG A 3 -7.20 -5.49 6.20
C ARG A 3 -8.20 -5.56 5.05
N HIS A 4 -9.05 -6.58 5.04
CA HIS A 4 -9.79 -6.92 3.83
C HIS A 4 -11.28 -7.07 4.05
N LYS A 5 -11.65 -7.79 5.09
CA LYS A 5 -13.04 -8.19 5.33
C LYS A 5 -13.28 -8.34 6.84
N PRO A 6 -13.26 -7.24 7.61
CA PRO A 6 -13.51 -7.30 9.05
C PRO A 6 -14.91 -7.84 9.37
N ASP A 7 -15.91 -7.46 8.58
CA ASP A 7 -17.32 -7.88 8.75
C ASP A 7 -17.51 -9.41 8.69
N GLU A 8 -16.72 -10.13 7.88
CA GLU A 8 -16.76 -11.61 7.80
C GLU A 8 -16.32 -12.29 9.11
N PHE A 9 -15.66 -11.54 10.00
CA PHE A 9 -15.20 -12.00 11.31
C PHE A 9 -15.94 -11.31 12.47
N GLY A 10 -17.04 -10.60 12.18
CA GLY A 10 -17.80 -9.87 13.20
C GLY A 10 -17.06 -8.71 13.84
N LEU A 11 -16.04 -8.16 13.15
CA LEU A 11 -15.27 -7.04 13.69
C LEU A 11 -15.87 -5.70 13.26
N GLU A 12 -16.07 -4.82 14.22
CA GLU A 12 -16.40 -3.41 13.98
C GLU A 12 -15.10 -2.61 13.93
N ILE A 13 -14.77 -2.12 12.73
CA ILE A 13 -13.59 -1.28 12.50
C ILE A 13 -14.00 0.18 12.49
N ASP A 14 -13.31 1.01 13.28
CA ASP A 14 -13.52 2.45 13.29
C ASP A 14 -12.93 3.16 12.06
N ALA A 15 -13.12 4.48 11.99
CA ALA A 15 -12.62 5.29 10.87
C ALA A 15 -11.08 5.20 10.70
N TYR A 16 -10.31 4.94 11.76
CA TYR A 16 -8.85 4.88 11.75
C TYR A 16 -8.29 3.46 11.67
N GLY A 17 -9.15 2.46 11.53
CA GLY A 17 -8.80 1.06 11.36
C GLY A 17 -8.74 0.21 12.64
N TYR A 18 -9.11 0.76 13.80
CA TYR A 18 -9.10 0.02 15.07
C TYR A 18 -10.32 -0.88 15.21
N ALA A 19 -10.08 -2.10 15.67
CA ALA A 19 -11.09 -3.00 16.22
C ALA A 19 -10.82 -3.21 17.72
N PRO A 20 -11.89 -3.42 18.52
CA PRO A 20 -11.75 -3.88 19.90
C PRO A 20 -10.95 -5.20 19.98
N VAL A 21 -10.04 -5.29 20.94
CA VAL A 21 -9.14 -6.46 21.10
C VAL A 21 -9.92 -7.73 21.46
N ASP A 22 -10.99 -7.60 22.24
CA ASP A 22 -11.90 -8.67 22.60
C ASP A 22 -12.63 -9.27 21.39
N GLN A 23 -13.11 -8.44 20.46
CA GLN A 23 -13.71 -8.92 19.21
C GLN A 23 -12.68 -9.68 18.35
N VAL A 24 -11.46 -9.15 18.26
CA VAL A 24 -10.36 -9.80 17.54
C VAL A 24 -9.99 -11.14 18.18
N LEU A 25 -9.92 -11.19 19.51
CA LEU A 25 -9.62 -12.41 20.24
C LEU A 25 -10.73 -13.46 20.03
N GLN A 26 -12.00 -13.07 20.13
CA GLN A 26 -13.13 -13.95 19.88
C GLN A 26 -13.07 -14.53 18.46
N ALA A 27 -12.83 -13.70 17.44
CA ALA A 27 -12.71 -14.15 16.06
C ALA A 27 -11.52 -15.08 15.82
N LEU A 28 -10.41 -14.90 16.54
CA LEU A 28 -9.26 -15.80 16.48
C LEU A 28 -9.57 -17.13 17.14
N GLN A 29 -10.22 -17.11 18.31
CA GLN A 29 -10.57 -18.29 19.09
C GLN A 29 -11.63 -19.18 18.41
N GLU A 30 -12.40 -18.67 17.44
CA GLU A 30 -13.26 -19.53 16.60
C GLU A 30 -12.47 -20.55 15.75
N ARG A 31 -11.18 -20.28 15.52
CA ARG A 31 -10.29 -21.14 14.72
C ARG A 31 -9.08 -21.65 15.49
N TYR A 32 -8.67 -20.95 16.54
CA TYR A 32 -7.47 -21.18 17.32
C TYR A 32 -7.79 -21.00 18.81
N ASP A 33 -8.44 -21.99 19.40
CA ASP A 33 -9.00 -21.95 20.76
C ASP A 33 -7.99 -21.57 21.86
N ASP A 34 -6.69 -21.85 21.65
CA ASP A 34 -5.62 -21.60 22.61
C ASP A 34 -5.02 -20.18 22.54
N VAL A 35 -5.45 -19.34 21.59
CA VAL A 35 -4.93 -17.97 21.45
C VAL A 35 -5.42 -17.11 22.61
N THR A 36 -4.49 -16.40 23.24
CA THR A 36 -4.76 -15.49 24.35
C THR A 36 -4.57 -14.02 23.95
N GLU A 37 -5.03 -13.11 24.80
CA GLU A 37 -4.77 -11.68 24.61
C GLU A 37 -3.26 -11.38 24.64
N ASP A 38 -2.49 -12.08 25.49
CA ASP A 38 -1.03 -11.91 25.59
C ASP A 38 -0.33 -12.29 24.27
N ASP A 39 -0.83 -13.30 23.55
CA ASP A 39 -0.33 -13.65 22.21
C ASP A 39 -0.57 -12.52 21.21
N VAL A 40 -1.75 -11.89 21.25
CA VAL A 40 -2.10 -10.75 20.39
C VAL A 40 -1.21 -9.55 20.69
N GLN A 41 -1.03 -9.22 21.97
CA GLN A 41 -0.16 -8.13 22.41
C GLN A 41 1.31 -8.41 22.05
N THR A 42 1.78 -9.64 22.24
CA THR A 42 3.14 -10.06 21.89
C THR A 42 3.38 -9.94 20.39
N LEU A 43 2.42 -10.39 19.56
CA LEU A 43 2.52 -10.27 18.11
C LEU A 43 2.55 -8.80 17.66
N ALA A 44 1.69 -7.96 18.22
CA ALA A 44 1.62 -6.55 17.83
C ALA A 44 2.87 -5.76 18.24
N ASN A 45 3.48 -6.12 19.37
CA ASN A 45 4.69 -5.49 19.87
C ASN A 45 5.98 -6.10 19.31
N ASP A 46 5.92 -7.20 18.56
CA ASP A 46 7.11 -7.80 17.92
C ASP A 46 7.72 -6.80 16.92
N PRO A 47 8.98 -6.38 17.10
CA PRO A 47 9.66 -5.48 16.17
C PRO A 47 9.78 -6.03 14.75
N LYS A 48 9.59 -7.34 14.53
CA LYS A 48 9.53 -7.98 13.22
C LYS A 48 8.14 -7.91 12.58
N GLN A 49 7.12 -7.53 13.35
CA GLN A 49 5.72 -7.47 12.97
C GLN A 49 5.16 -6.05 13.08
N ARG A 50 5.90 -5.05 12.58
CA ARG A 50 5.51 -3.61 12.51
C ARG A 50 4.35 -3.33 11.52
N ARG A 51 3.39 -4.25 11.49
CA ARG A 51 2.20 -4.31 10.65
C ARG A 51 0.94 -4.02 11.44
N PHE A 52 1.02 -4.12 12.77
CA PHE A 52 -0.08 -3.91 13.70
C PHE A 52 0.32 -2.88 14.75
N GLU A 53 -0.69 -2.28 15.36
CA GLU A 53 -0.57 -1.38 16.49
C GLU A 53 -1.69 -1.71 17.46
N VAL A 54 -1.35 -1.74 18.75
CA VAL A 54 -2.29 -1.94 19.86
C VAL A 54 -2.15 -0.78 20.82
N ASN A 55 -3.27 -0.17 21.20
CA ASN A 55 -3.35 0.87 22.21
C ASN A 55 -4.73 0.88 22.88
N GLU A 56 -5.07 1.96 23.57
CA GLU A 56 -6.35 2.12 24.28
C GLU A 56 -7.60 2.09 23.38
N TYR A 57 -7.44 2.36 22.08
CA TYR A 57 -8.54 2.30 21.10
C TYR A 57 -8.74 0.90 20.53
N GLY A 58 -7.81 -0.03 20.77
CA GLY A 58 -7.87 -1.41 20.33
C GLY A 58 -6.67 -1.82 19.49
N ILE A 59 -6.88 -2.71 18.52
CA ILE A 59 -5.86 -3.20 17.59
C ILE A 59 -6.21 -2.82 16.15
N ARG A 60 -5.21 -2.38 15.38
CA ARG A 60 -5.35 -2.12 13.95
C ARG A 60 -4.21 -2.70 13.12
N ALA A 61 -4.48 -2.91 11.84
CA ALA A 61 -3.40 -3.02 10.86
C ALA A 61 -2.95 -1.61 10.43
N LEU A 62 -1.64 -1.37 10.43
CA LEU A 62 -1.08 -0.06 10.08
C LEU A 62 -1.22 0.29 8.60
N TYR A 63 -1.33 -0.71 7.73
CA TYR A 63 -1.39 -0.52 6.28
C TYR A 63 -1.93 -1.76 5.56
N GLY A 64 -2.26 -1.58 4.28
CA GLY A 64 -2.65 -2.66 3.38
C GLY A 64 -4.14 -2.94 3.35
N HIS A 65 -4.95 -1.99 3.84
CA HIS A 65 -6.41 -2.04 3.77
C HIS A 65 -6.89 -2.02 2.32
N SER A 66 -7.90 -2.83 2.01
CA SER A 66 -8.64 -2.77 0.74
C SER A 66 -9.95 -1.96 0.86
N PHE A 67 -10.15 -1.30 1.99
CA PHE A 67 -11.23 -0.37 2.28
C PHE A 67 -10.65 0.93 2.84
N PHE A 68 -11.46 1.98 2.87
CA PHE A 68 -11.04 3.29 3.35
C PHE A 68 -10.82 3.25 4.86
N ILE A 69 -9.70 3.81 5.31
CA ILE A 69 -9.50 4.29 6.67
C ILE A 69 -8.94 5.69 6.59
N GLU A 70 -9.29 6.55 7.53
CA GLU A 70 -8.71 7.88 7.67
C GLU A 70 -7.27 7.78 8.17
N MET A 71 -6.38 8.59 7.61
CA MET A 71 -5.00 8.71 8.08
C MET A 71 -4.97 9.66 9.28
N ASP A 72 -4.80 9.10 10.47
CA ASP A 72 -4.55 9.85 11.70
C ASP A 72 -3.13 10.44 11.76
N GLY A 73 -3.01 11.59 12.42
CA GLY A 73 -1.74 12.29 12.59
C GLY A 73 -1.34 13.15 11.39
N GLU A 74 -0.20 13.83 11.54
CA GLU A 74 0.28 14.77 10.53
C GLU A 74 0.98 14.06 9.37
N PRO A 75 0.84 14.57 8.13
CA PRO A 75 1.66 14.14 7.01
C PRO A 75 3.16 14.27 7.33
N MET A 76 3.96 13.40 6.73
CA MET A 76 5.41 13.37 6.86
C MET A 76 6.03 14.71 6.44
N ALA A 77 6.82 15.31 7.33
CA ALA A 77 7.66 16.47 7.04
C ALA A 77 8.99 16.38 7.82
N PRO A 78 10.15 16.62 7.19
CA PRO A 78 10.34 16.91 5.76
C PRO A 78 10.10 15.68 4.87
N VAL A 79 9.60 15.91 3.65
CA VAL A 79 9.47 14.86 2.63
C VAL A 79 10.84 14.66 1.95
N PRO A 80 11.34 13.41 1.81
CA PRO A 80 12.56 13.14 1.06
C PRO A 80 12.40 13.45 -0.43
N ASP A 81 13.50 13.59 -1.17
CA ASP A 81 13.44 13.82 -2.62
C ASP A 81 12.79 12.65 -3.39
N ARG A 82 12.90 11.42 -2.85
CA ARG A 82 12.48 10.20 -3.54
C ARG A 82 11.82 9.20 -2.60
N PHE A 83 10.80 8.52 -3.12
CA PHE A 83 10.35 7.22 -2.64
C PHE A 83 10.46 6.17 -3.76
N TYR A 84 10.26 4.91 -3.40
CA TYR A 84 10.40 3.76 -4.30
C TYR A 84 9.25 2.78 -4.16
N MET A 85 8.80 2.21 -5.27
CA MET A 85 7.77 1.17 -5.28
C MET A 85 8.18 0.01 -6.20
N GLY A 86 8.04 -1.22 -5.72
CA GLY A 86 8.17 -2.40 -6.57
C GLY A 86 7.01 -2.47 -7.56
N THR A 87 7.29 -2.77 -8.82
CA THR A 87 6.28 -2.83 -9.88
C THR A 87 6.54 -3.99 -10.85
N THR A 88 5.73 -4.07 -11.91
CA THR A 88 5.86 -5.01 -13.04
C THR A 88 5.97 -4.23 -14.35
N HIS A 89 6.53 -4.85 -15.40
CA HIS A 89 6.62 -4.22 -16.72
C HIS A 89 5.23 -3.82 -17.25
N ALA A 90 4.22 -4.65 -16.99
CA ALA A 90 2.85 -4.38 -17.43
C ALA A 90 2.28 -3.10 -16.79
N ALA A 91 2.42 -2.94 -15.47
CA ALA A 91 1.94 -1.76 -14.77
C ALA A 91 2.78 -0.51 -15.09
N ALA A 92 4.10 -0.66 -15.18
CA ALA A 92 5.03 0.44 -15.42
C ALA A 92 4.81 1.15 -16.76
N ARG A 93 4.24 0.47 -17.77
CA ARG A 93 3.89 1.07 -19.07
C ARG A 93 2.87 2.19 -18.94
N ALA A 94 1.95 2.12 -17.97
CA ALA A 94 0.90 3.10 -17.78
C ALA A 94 1.30 4.26 -16.85
N TYR A 95 2.28 4.07 -15.95
CA TYR A 95 2.55 5.05 -14.89
C TYR A 95 2.90 6.45 -15.39
N LYS A 96 3.65 6.56 -16.50
CA LYS A 96 4.02 7.87 -17.05
C LYS A 96 2.86 8.62 -17.72
N THR A 97 1.75 7.95 -18.00
CA THR A 97 0.57 8.54 -18.65
C THR A 97 -0.62 8.64 -17.71
N GLU A 98 -0.78 7.68 -16.80
CA GLU A 98 -1.95 7.53 -15.93
C GLU A 98 -1.64 7.77 -14.45
N GLY A 99 -0.37 7.85 -14.08
CA GLY A 99 0.04 7.90 -12.68
C GLY A 99 -0.03 6.54 -12.01
N ILE A 100 0.00 6.53 -10.67
CA ILE A 100 0.00 5.31 -9.86
C ILE A 100 -1.17 5.38 -8.90
N THR A 101 -2.00 4.33 -8.94
CA THR A 101 -3.08 4.10 -7.97
C THR A 101 -2.77 2.84 -7.15
N SER A 102 -3.48 2.70 -6.03
CA SER A 102 -3.29 1.67 -5.02
C SER A 102 -3.73 0.25 -5.43
N GLY A 103 -4.34 0.08 -6.60
CA GLY A 103 -4.83 -1.20 -7.11
C GLY A 103 -5.93 -1.81 -6.23
N ASP A 104 -5.68 -3.01 -5.69
CA ASP A 104 -6.61 -3.70 -4.77
C ASP A 104 -6.56 -3.18 -3.33
N ARG A 105 -5.64 -2.25 -3.05
CA ARG A 105 -5.51 -1.58 -1.75
C ARG A 105 -6.14 -0.20 -1.84
N TYR A 106 -6.34 0.45 -0.70
CA TYR A 106 -6.86 1.82 -0.68
C TYR A 106 -5.77 2.87 -0.89
N TYR A 107 -4.59 2.67 -0.31
CA TYR A 107 -3.45 3.58 -0.41
C TYR A 107 -2.29 2.93 -1.17
N VAL A 108 -1.52 3.74 -1.90
CA VAL A 108 -0.27 3.35 -2.55
C VAL A 108 0.80 3.08 -1.49
N HIS A 109 1.50 1.95 -1.60
CA HIS A 109 2.58 1.57 -0.69
C HIS A 109 3.94 1.91 -1.26
N LEU A 110 4.62 2.84 -0.61
CA LEU A 110 5.95 3.30 -0.98
C LEU A 110 7.00 2.85 0.06
N SER A 111 8.25 2.87 -0.37
CA SER A 111 9.43 2.50 0.43
C SER A 111 10.42 3.66 0.40
N LEU A 112 11.15 3.86 1.50
CA LEU A 112 12.20 4.87 1.61
C LEU A 112 13.45 4.53 0.78
N ASP A 113 13.70 3.24 0.56
CA ASP A 113 14.87 2.77 -0.17
C ASP A 113 14.51 1.80 -1.30
N ARG A 114 15.38 1.78 -2.31
CA ARG A 114 15.23 0.97 -3.52
C ARG A 114 15.31 -0.54 -3.24
N GLU A 115 16.10 -0.98 -2.27
CA GLU A 115 16.29 -2.40 -1.98
C GLU A 115 15.01 -3.01 -1.38
N THR A 116 14.40 -2.30 -0.42
CA THR A 116 13.10 -2.65 0.14
C THR A 116 12.01 -2.69 -0.93
N ALA A 117 11.97 -1.69 -1.81
CA ALA A 117 11.02 -1.68 -2.93
C ALA A 117 11.22 -2.87 -3.88
N ALA A 118 12.47 -3.24 -4.16
CA ALA A 118 12.81 -4.37 -5.00
C ALA A 118 12.39 -5.71 -4.39
N ARG A 119 12.59 -5.91 -3.08
CA ARG A 119 12.09 -7.09 -2.35
C ARG A 119 10.56 -7.20 -2.38
N ARG A 120 9.87 -6.08 -2.59
CA ARG A 120 8.40 -5.99 -2.74
C ARG A 120 7.93 -6.05 -4.20
N SER A 121 8.84 -6.12 -5.17
CA SER A 121 8.48 -6.30 -6.59
C SER A 121 8.00 -7.73 -6.83
N HIS A 122 6.91 -7.85 -7.60
CA HIS A 122 6.36 -9.13 -8.03
C HIS A 122 6.69 -9.45 -9.49
N GLU A 123 7.63 -8.73 -10.09
CA GLU A 123 8.07 -8.96 -11.46
C GLU A 123 8.83 -10.28 -11.58
N LYS A 124 8.46 -11.09 -12.58
CA LYS A 124 8.99 -12.44 -12.76
C LYS A 124 10.35 -12.42 -13.44
N SER A 125 10.60 -11.44 -14.31
CA SER A 125 11.88 -11.28 -15.03
C SER A 125 13.01 -10.72 -14.16
N GLY A 126 12.69 -10.28 -12.93
CA GLY A 126 13.62 -9.70 -11.98
C GLY A 126 13.04 -8.44 -11.33
N PRO A 127 13.54 -8.02 -10.15
CA PRO A 127 12.96 -6.90 -9.43
C PRO A 127 12.95 -5.61 -10.26
N LEU A 128 11.76 -5.06 -10.47
CA LEU A 128 11.53 -3.78 -11.13
C LEU A 128 11.04 -2.77 -10.11
N VAL A 129 11.69 -1.60 -10.05
CA VAL A 129 11.38 -0.53 -9.10
C VAL A 129 11.07 0.74 -9.88
N VAL A 130 10.01 1.44 -9.49
CA VAL A 130 9.71 2.79 -9.94
C VAL A 130 10.08 3.79 -8.85
N GLU A 131 10.74 4.88 -9.25
CA GLU A 131 11.01 6.03 -8.40
C GLU A 131 9.81 6.98 -8.38
N ILE A 132 9.55 7.59 -7.24
CA ILE A 132 8.55 8.63 -7.04
C ILE A 132 9.29 9.92 -6.71
N LEU A 133 9.03 10.99 -7.45
CA LEU A 133 9.55 12.33 -7.20
C LEU A 133 8.74 12.94 -6.05
N ALA A 134 9.16 12.64 -4.82
CA ALA A 134 8.37 12.94 -3.62
C ALA A 134 8.41 14.42 -3.24
N ASP A 135 9.53 15.10 -3.53
CA ASP A 135 9.66 16.55 -3.52
C ASP A 135 8.60 17.23 -4.40
N LYS A 136 8.53 16.81 -5.66
CA LYS A 136 7.57 17.34 -6.64
C LYS A 136 6.13 17.02 -6.27
N ALA A 137 5.87 15.82 -5.75
CA ALA A 137 4.56 15.45 -5.26
C ALA A 137 4.13 16.33 -4.08
N HIS A 138 5.06 16.62 -3.17
CA HIS A 138 4.81 17.50 -2.02
C HIS A 138 4.49 18.95 -2.45
N GLU A 139 5.17 19.47 -3.49
CA GLU A 139 4.84 20.76 -4.11
C GLU A 139 3.42 20.81 -4.72
N GLN A 140 2.79 19.67 -4.93
CA GLN A 140 1.42 19.52 -5.42
C GLN A 140 0.42 19.12 -4.32
N ASP A 141 0.77 19.40 -3.05
CA ASP A 141 -0.07 19.11 -1.87
C ASP A 141 -0.38 17.61 -1.65
N ILE A 142 0.43 16.72 -2.22
CA ILE A 142 0.29 15.28 -1.99
C ILE A 142 0.86 14.94 -0.61
N ALA A 143 0.00 14.43 0.25
CA ALA A 143 0.37 13.98 1.58
C ALA A 143 0.98 12.58 1.56
N PHE A 144 1.97 12.38 2.43
CA PHE A 144 2.62 11.11 2.68
C PHE A 144 2.54 10.76 4.16
N PHE A 145 2.20 9.52 4.50
CA PHE A 145 2.05 9.08 5.89
C PHE A 145 2.97 7.91 6.19
N VAL A 146 3.73 8.01 7.28
CA VAL A 146 4.55 6.91 7.77
C VAL A 146 3.65 5.93 8.54
N ARG A 147 3.69 4.66 8.15
CA ARG A 147 2.99 3.57 8.84
C ARG A 147 3.89 2.35 8.97
N GLY A 148 4.50 2.17 10.13
CA GLY A 148 5.48 1.09 10.36
C GLY A 148 6.69 1.24 9.44
N GLU A 149 6.82 0.35 8.45
CA GLU A 149 7.92 0.33 7.47
C GLU A 149 7.49 0.72 6.05
N VAL A 150 6.30 1.30 5.91
CA VAL A 150 5.78 1.77 4.62
C VAL A 150 5.44 3.25 4.70
N ILE A 151 5.52 3.90 3.54
CA ILE A 151 4.98 5.23 3.33
C ILE A 151 3.70 5.08 2.52
N LEU A 152 2.64 5.77 2.91
CA LEU A 152 1.33 5.71 2.27
C LEU A 152 0.95 7.05 1.65
N THR A 153 0.27 7.00 0.52
CA THR A 153 -0.35 8.14 -0.15
C THR A 153 -1.54 7.64 -0.98
N GLU A 154 -2.47 8.50 -1.36
CA GLU A 154 -3.68 8.08 -2.10
C GLU A 154 -3.35 7.71 -3.55
N GLU A 155 -2.64 8.59 -4.24
CA GLU A 155 -2.25 8.43 -5.63
C GLU A 155 -0.97 9.21 -5.94
N ILE A 156 -0.32 8.85 -7.04
CA ILE A 156 0.83 9.58 -7.58
C ILE A 156 0.50 10.06 -9.00
N PRO A 157 0.45 11.37 -9.27
CA PRO A 157 0.28 11.90 -10.61
C PRO A 157 1.40 11.47 -11.58
N PRO A 158 1.11 11.35 -12.89
CA PRO A 158 2.09 10.93 -13.89
C PRO A 158 3.40 11.74 -13.87
N GLU A 159 3.31 13.04 -13.64
CA GLU A 159 4.44 13.97 -13.61
C GLU A 159 5.36 13.78 -12.40
N CYS A 160 4.88 13.09 -11.37
CA CYS A 160 5.62 12.73 -10.16
C CYS A 160 6.24 11.32 -10.26
N VAL A 161 6.02 10.61 -11.39
CA VAL A 161 6.64 9.32 -11.66
C VAL A 161 8.04 9.51 -12.25
N GLY A 162 9.04 8.99 -11.54
CA GLY A 162 10.45 9.08 -11.91
C GLY A 162 10.92 7.94 -12.83
N GLN A 163 12.15 7.48 -12.60
CA GLN A 163 12.75 6.42 -13.41
C GLN A 163 12.17 5.04 -13.06
N ILE A 164 12.14 4.15 -14.04
CA ILE A 164 11.84 2.73 -13.84
C ILE A 164 13.16 1.97 -13.98
N LEU A 165 13.56 1.31 -12.90
CA LEU A 165 14.87 0.72 -12.72
C LEU A 165 14.76 -0.79 -12.51
N GLY A 166 15.34 -1.58 -13.41
CA GLY A 166 15.59 -3.00 -13.17
C GLY A 166 16.81 -3.18 -12.27
N ILE A 167 16.72 -4.00 -11.21
CA ILE A 167 17.91 -4.42 -10.47
C ILE A 167 18.55 -5.59 -11.23
N GLY A 168 19.40 -5.24 -12.20
CA GLY A 168 20.13 -6.21 -13.04
C GLY A 168 20.07 -5.86 -14.53
N GLY A 169 20.77 -4.79 -14.94
CA GLY A 169 21.13 -4.51 -16.35
C GLY A 169 20.01 -4.19 -17.35
N TYR A 170 18.74 -4.43 -17.03
CA TYR A 170 17.63 -4.11 -17.92
C TYR A 170 17.09 -2.71 -17.64
N SER A 171 17.54 -1.77 -18.46
CA SER A 171 16.92 -0.46 -18.59
C SER A 171 15.64 -0.61 -19.41
N ALA A 172 14.49 -0.25 -18.84
CA ALA A 172 13.18 -0.37 -19.49
C ALA A 172 12.97 0.58 -20.71
N VAL A 173 14.03 1.18 -21.25
CA VAL A 173 14.00 1.97 -22.49
C VAL A 173 14.15 1.14 -23.76
N ASP A 174 14.50 -0.16 -23.68
CA ASP A 174 14.78 -0.97 -24.87
C ASP A 174 13.56 -1.68 -25.49
N GLU A 175 12.38 -1.71 -24.83
CA GLU A 175 11.19 -2.37 -25.39
C GLU A 175 10.36 -1.52 -26.36
N ALA A 176 10.62 -0.21 -26.47
CA ALA A 176 9.87 0.67 -27.36
C ALA A 176 10.10 0.40 -28.88
N LYS A 177 10.90 -0.61 -29.25
CA LYS A 177 11.17 -0.98 -30.65
C LYS A 177 10.57 -2.30 -31.13
N SER A 178 9.81 -3.03 -30.32
CA SER A 178 9.17 -4.27 -30.77
C SER A 178 7.65 -4.13 -30.74
N GLY A 179 7.10 -3.57 -31.81
CA GLY A 179 5.66 -3.45 -32.01
C GLY A 179 4.94 -4.80 -31.99
N ARG A 180 3.86 -4.87 -31.21
CA ARG A 180 2.71 -5.74 -31.46
C ARG A 180 1.48 -5.06 -30.87
N GLU A 181 0.60 -4.62 -31.77
CA GLU A 181 -0.76 -4.20 -31.43
C GLU A 181 -1.50 -5.36 -30.76
N THR A 182 -2.05 -5.12 -29.57
CA THR A 182 -3.15 -5.91 -29.04
C THR A 182 -4.24 -4.98 -28.55
N ALA A 183 -5.46 -5.26 -29.01
CA ALA A 183 -6.69 -4.48 -28.90
C ALA A 183 -7.08 -4.08 -27.45
N PRO A 184 -7.84 -2.99 -27.27
CA PRO A 184 -8.21 -2.52 -25.94
C PRO A 184 -9.28 -3.43 -25.32
N ALA A 185 -8.99 -3.99 -24.16
CA ALA A 185 -10.00 -4.55 -23.27
C ALA A 185 -10.66 -3.41 -22.49
N SER A 186 -11.86 -3.02 -22.91
CA SER A 186 -12.72 -2.08 -22.20
C SER A 186 -13.20 -2.67 -20.87
N PHE A 187 -12.76 -2.14 -19.74
CA PHE A 187 -13.46 -2.31 -18.47
C PHE A 187 -13.91 -0.94 -17.97
N GLY A 188 -15.07 -0.50 -18.44
CA GLY A 188 -15.75 0.65 -17.86
C GLY A 188 -16.26 0.30 -16.47
N ARG A 189 -15.82 1.03 -15.43
CA ARG A 189 -16.49 1.04 -14.13
C ARG A 189 -17.70 1.97 -14.19
N LYS A 190 -18.83 1.51 -13.68
CA LYS A 190 -20.02 2.33 -13.41
C LYS A 190 -19.75 3.26 -12.21
N PRO A 191 -20.30 4.49 -12.20
CA PRO A 191 -20.21 5.39 -11.06
C PRO A 191 -20.96 4.79 -9.86
N ARG A 192 -20.33 4.78 -8.68
CA ARG A 192 -21.01 4.48 -7.43
C ARG A 192 -21.64 5.76 -6.89
N PHE A 193 -22.96 5.69 -6.73
CA PHE A 193 -23.78 6.72 -6.12
C PHE A 193 -23.28 7.05 -4.72
N VAL A 194 -23.08 8.33 -4.47
CA VAL A 194 -23.00 8.91 -3.13
C VAL A 194 -24.43 9.03 -2.62
N THR A 195 -24.81 8.24 -1.62
CA THR A 195 -26.01 8.52 -0.83
C THR A 195 -25.62 9.35 0.37
N ARG A 196 -26.27 10.50 0.49
CA ARG A 196 -26.27 11.42 1.63
C ARG A 196 -26.86 10.77 2.88
#